data_AF-A0A0D2DNZ7-F1
#
_entry.id   AF-A0A0D2DNZ7-F1
#
_cell.length_a   1.000
_cell.length_b   1.000
_cell.length_c   1.000
_cell.angle_alpha   90.00
_cell.angle_beta   90.00
_cell.angle_gamma   90.00
#
_symmetry.space_group_name_H-M   'P 1'
#
loop_
_entity.id
_entity.type
_entity.pdbx_description
1 polymer ?
#
loop_
_entity_poly.entity_id
_entity_poly.type
_entity_poly.pdbx_seq_one_letter_code
_entity_poly.pdbx_strand_id
1 'polypeptide(L)'
;MRCILFPLLLVSIFLEPTVATYQLVHDYSGDAFWTGFDFFTDRDPTDGLVQFQSLEAANATGLAGFLETGNSSMAVFMGVDTEQVAPEGRAAVRVSSNETFQHALVIADISHMPGGVCGVWPAFWMLGSDWPNNGEIDIVEGVNDQTANSMTLHTNAGPIITDGSHFSGELVTADCDINAPDQPKNSGCSIGDTSNLTFGADFNAAGGGVFATEWTSQFIKIWFFPRGSFPDDIVSSSPNPGQNWGTPNSVFQGSFSIDDHFKDLQIVFDTTFCGQWAGQVWNTTSCATLAPTCEEYVANNPKDFVNAYWAINTLQVFQDDDQGALNTTSSTGTINARNTVNKPNRSHVARSTGRTGSRVLPIYL
;
A
#
# COMPACT_ATOMS: atom_id res chain seq x y z
N MET A 1 66.33 -32.45 25.05
CA MET A 1 65.02 -31.77 24.98
C MET A 1 64.40 -32.06 23.62
N ARG A 2 63.12 -32.45 23.54
CA ARG A 2 62.39 -32.58 22.28
C ARG A 2 61.40 -31.42 22.17
N CYS A 3 61.55 -30.56 21.17
CA CYS A 3 60.51 -29.58 20.84
C CYS A 3 59.36 -30.29 20.12
N ILE A 4 58.15 -30.14 20.65
CA ILE A 4 56.91 -30.56 20.00
C ILE A 4 56.30 -29.29 19.40
N LEU A 5 56.29 -29.18 18.07
CA LEU A 5 55.49 -28.15 17.39
C LEU A 5 54.04 -28.64 17.32
N PHE A 6 53.13 -27.86 17.90
CA PHE A 6 51.70 -27.96 17.61
C PHE A 6 51.39 -27.09 16.37
N PRO A 7 50.77 -27.63 15.31
CA PRO A 7 50.22 -26.80 14.25
C PRO A 7 48.91 -26.16 14.74
N LEU A 8 48.83 -24.83 14.74
CA LEU A 8 47.53 -24.15 14.85
C LEU A 8 46.77 -24.37 13.54
N LEU A 9 45.64 -25.07 13.60
CA LEU A 9 44.68 -25.10 12.51
C LEU A 9 43.86 -23.80 12.57
N LEU A 10 44.14 -22.86 11.66
CA LEU A 10 43.26 -21.72 11.41
C LEU A 10 42.02 -22.21 10.66
N VAL A 11 40.92 -22.41 11.39
CA VAL A 11 39.60 -22.66 10.79
C VAL A 11 39.04 -21.32 10.32
N SER A 12 39.26 -21.00 9.05
CA SER A 12 38.54 -19.92 8.38
C SER A 12 37.07 -20.32 8.23
N ILE A 13 36.21 -19.77 9.10
CA ILE A 13 34.76 -19.83 8.91
C ILE A 13 34.44 -18.91 7.74
N PHE A 14 34.28 -19.48 6.54
CA PHE A 14 33.62 -18.79 5.45
C PHE A 14 32.14 -18.70 5.80
N LEU A 15 31.71 -17.54 6.32
CA LEU A 15 30.31 -17.14 6.14
C LEU A 15 30.19 -16.73 4.67
N GLU A 16 29.61 -17.59 3.86
CA GLU A 16 29.04 -17.16 2.59
C GLU A 16 27.85 -16.26 2.94
N PRO A 17 27.81 -14.99 2.48
CA PRO A 17 26.63 -14.18 2.65
C PRO A 17 25.52 -14.77 1.79
N THR A 18 24.51 -15.35 2.43
CA THR A 18 23.23 -15.70 1.79
C THR A 18 22.57 -14.40 1.34
N VAL A 19 22.76 -14.05 0.06
CA VAL A 19 21.99 -12.99 -0.58
C VAL A 19 20.63 -13.60 -0.91
N ALA A 20 19.58 -13.13 -0.25
CA ALA A 20 18.20 -13.47 -0.58
C ALA A 20 17.94 -13.17 -2.07
N THR A 21 17.41 -14.14 -2.80
CA THR A 21 17.10 -14.00 -4.23
C THR A 21 15.60 -13.88 -4.41
N TYR A 22 15.13 -12.63 -4.38
CA TYR A 22 13.73 -12.28 -4.56
C TYR A 22 13.25 -12.64 -5.98
N GLN A 23 12.40 -13.66 -6.08
CA GLN A 23 11.70 -14.05 -7.31
C GLN A 23 10.33 -13.38 -7.39
N LEU A 24 9.94 -12.93 -8.58
CA LEU A 24 8.61 -12.39 -8.84
C LEU A 24 7.57 -13.50 -8.70
N VAL A 25 6.69 -13.39 -7.70
CA VAL A 25 5.58 -14.34 -7.48
C VAL A 25 4.27 -13.83 -8.07
N HIS A 26 3.99 -12.52 -7.99
CA HIS A 26 2.79 -11.90 -8.55
C HIS A 26 3.10 -10.55 -9.19
N ASP A 27 2.47 -10.28 -10.33
CA ASP A 27 2.44 -8.97 -10.98
C ASP A 27 0.98 -8.59 -11.24
N TYR A 28 0.51 -7.57 -10.53
CA TYR A 28 -0.86 -7.05 -10.61
C TYR A 28 -0.98 -5.86 -11.58
N SER A 29 0.01 -5.63 -12.45
CA SER A 29 -0.01 -4.50 -13.39
C SER A 29 -1.08 -4.68 -14.49
N GLY A 30 -1.72 -3.58 -14.89
CA GLY A 30 -2.71 -3.59 -15.97
C GLY A 30 -4.00 -4.36 -15.61
N ASP A 31 -4.49 -5.20 -16.53
CA ASP A 31 -5.73 -5.96 -16.33
C ASP A 31 -5.65 -6.98 -15.18
N ALA A 32 -4.45 -7.43 -14.80
CA ALA A 32 -4.24 -8.38 -13.72
C ALA A 32 -4.75 -7.85 -12.36
N PHE A 33 -4.74 -6.53 -12.15
CA PHE A 33 -5.29 -5.87 -10.96
C PHE A 33 -6.76 -6.24 -10.76
N TRP A 34 -7.60 -6.07 -11.78
CA TRP A 34 -9.05 -6.25 -11.68
C TRP A 34 -9.50 -7.70 -11.52
N THR A 35 -8.61 -8.66 -11.77
CA THR A 35 -8.82 -10.09 -11.54
C THR A 35 -8.14 -10.63 -10.28
N GLY A 36 -7.19 -9.87 -9.73
CA GLY A 36 -6.38 -10.26 -8.58
C GLY A 36 -6.78 -9.58 -7.27
N PHE A 37 -7.84 -8.76 -7.30
CA PHE A 37 -8.36 -8.00 -6.17
C PHE A 37 -9.89 -8.10 -6.05
N ASP A 38 -10.36 -8.36 -4.82
CA ASP A 38 -11.77 -8.31 -4.45
C ASP A 38 -12.18 -6.90 -4.03
N PHE A 39 -13.34 -6.43 -4.47
CA PHE A 39 -13.88 -5.10 -4.15
C PHE A 39 -14.75 -5.17 -2.91
N PHE A 40 -14.33 -4.51 -1.84
CA PHE A 40 -15.10 -4.39 -0.60
C PHE A 40 -16.27 -3.42 -0.79
N THR A 41 -17.47 -3.81 -0.35
CA THR A 41 -18.71 -3.00 -0.52
C THR A 41 -19.52 -2.83 0.77
N ASP A 42 -19.02 -3.35 1.89
CA ASP A 42 -19.69 -3.20 3.19
C ASP A 42 -19.42 -1.81 3.77
N ARG A 43 -20.03 -1.51 4.93
CA ARG A 43 -19.73 -0.29 5.70
C ARG A 43 -18.24 -0.27 6.05
N ASP A 44 -17.63 0.89 5.89
CA ASP A 44 -16.25 1.14 6.31
C ASP A 44 -16.02 0.78 7.79
N PRO A 45 -15.08 -0.13 8.10
CA PRO A 45 -14.68 -0.47 9.47
C PRO A 45 -14.17 0.73 10.29
N THR A 46 -13.65 1.77 9.64
CA THR A 46 -13.14 3.00 10.28
C THR A 46 -14.20 4.09 10.45
N ASP A 47 -15.49 3.77 10.21
CA ASP A 47 -16.65 4.67 10.30
C ASP A 47 -16.58 5.93 9.42
N GLY A 48 -15.83 5.89 8.31
CA GLY A 48 -15.74 7.01 7.37
C GLY A 48 -17.04 7.34 6.63
N LEU A 49 -17.13 8.58 6.14
CA LEU A 49 -18.23 9.08 5.31
C LEU A 49 -18.04 8.65 3.85
N VAL A 50 -18.04 7.33 3.63
CA VAL A 50 -17.72 6.69 2.35
C VAL A 50 -18.78 5.66 1.96
N GLN A 51 -18.96 5.44 0.66
CA GLN A 51 -19.73 4.33 0.10
C GLN A 51 -18.84 3.54 -0.86
N PHE A 52 -18.23 2.46 -0.39
CA PHE A 52 -17.38 1.63 -1.25
C PHE A 52 -18.21 0.91 -2.32
N GLN A 53 -17.80 1.05 -3.58
CA GLN A 53 -18.51 0.54 -4.75
C GLN A 53 -17.96 -0.80 -5.21
N SER A 54 -18.83 -1.65 -5.78
CA SER A 54 -18.38 -2.86 -6.48
C SER A 54 -17.62 -2.51 -7.77
N LEU A 55 -16.80 -3.43 -8.28
CA LEU A 55 -16.09 -3.27 -9.55
C LEU A 55 -17.02 -2.88 -10.71
N GLU A 56 -18.21 -3.48 -10.81
CA GLU A 56 -19.21 -3.14 -11.83
C GLU A 56 -19.68 -1.68 -11.70
N ALA A 57 -20.05 -1.25 -10.48
CA ALA A 57 -20.51 0.10 -10.22
C ALA A 57 -19.39 1.13 -10.43
N ALA A 58 -18.19 0.84 -9.94
CA ALA A 58 -17.02 1.70 -10.07
C ALA A 58 -16.59 1.87 -11.54
N ASN A 59 -16.56 0.80 -12.35
CA ASN A 59 -16.27 0.87 -13.78
C ASN A 59 -17.38 1.63 -14.55
N ALA A 60 -18.65 1.38 -14.21
CA ALA A 60 -19.79 2.05 -14.85
C ALA A 60 -19.88 3.56 -14.55
N THR A 61 -19.38 3.99 -13.38
CA THR A 61 -19.34 5.41 -12.95
C THR A 61 -18.01 6.09 -13.27
N GLY A 62 -16.96 5.34 -13.62
CA GLY A 62 -15.63 5.86 -13.91
C GLY A 62 -14.75 6.10 -12.67
N LEU A 63 -15.09 5.46 -11.54
CA LEU A 63 -14.29 5.43 -10.31
C LEU A 63 -13.17 4.37 -10.36
N ALA A 64 -13.34 3.33 -11.17
CA ALA A 64 -12.31 2.33 -11.47
C ALA A 64 -12.09 2.25 -12.98
N GLY A 65 -10.84 2.08 -13.41
CA GLY A 65 -10.49 2.04 -14.82
C GLY A 65 -9.00 2.23 -15.05
N PHE A 66 -8.62 2.69 -16.24
CA PHE A 66 -7.23 3.01 -16.56
C PHE A 66 -7.05 4.49 -16.89
N LEU A 67 -5.97 5.10 -16.42
CA LEU A 67 -5.50 6.38 -16.92
C LEU A 67 -4.46 6.19 -18.02
N GLU A 68 -4.63 6.92 -19.13
CA GLU A 68 -3.58 7.10 -20.13
C GLU A 68 -2.45 7.97 -19.51
N THR A 69 -1.34 7.34 -19.10
CA THR A 69 -0.15 8.04 -18.59
C THR A 69 0.95 8.07 -19.67
N GLY A 70 1.22 9.27 -20.21
CA GLY A 70 2.26 9.46 -21.23
C GLY A 70 1.98 8.69 -22.53
N ASN A 71 3.00 7.99 -23.05
CA ASN A 71 2.97 7.43 -24.41
C ASN A 71 2.53 5.96 -24.50
N SER A 72 2.48 5.18 -23.41
CA SER A 72 2.22 3.71 -23.50
C SER A 72 1.72 3.00 -22.24
N SER A 73 1.73 3.62 -21.04
CA SER A 73 1.28 2.97 -19.81
C SER A 73 -0.19 3.26 -19.50
N MET A 74 -0.93 2.19 -19.20
CA MET A 74 -2.30 2.22 -18.70
C MET A 74 -2.23 2.05 -17.18
N ALA A 75 -2.10 3.16 -16.45
CA ALA A 75 -2.04 3.11 -14.99
C ALA A 75 -3.41 2.69 -14.44
N VAL A 76 -3.43 1.76 -13.48
CA VAL A 76 -4.62 1.37 -12.72
C VAL A 76 -5.13 2.60 -11.97
N PHE A 77 -6.38 2.98 -12.24
CA PHE A 77 -7.04 4.15 -11.65
C PHE A 77 -8.08 3.72 -10.62
N MET A 78 -7.96 4.25 -9.42
CA MET A 78 -8.98 4.16 -8.37
C MET A 78 -9.25 5.56 -7.82
N GLY A 79 -10.43 6.09 -8.09
CA GLY A 79 -10.84 7.43 -7.67
C GLY A 79 -12.13 7.45 -6.87
N VAL A 80 -12.59 8.67 -6.58
CA VAL A 80 -13.79 8.95 -5.79
C VAL A 80 -14.79 9.81 -6.58
N ASP A 81 -16.05 9.84 -6.15
CA ASP A 81 -17.06 10.71 -6.75
C ASP A 81 -16.69 12.18 -6.53
N THR A 82 -16.63 12.93 -7.64
CA THR A 82 -16.26 14.35 -7.70
C THR A 82 -17.37 15.22 -8.31
N GLU A 83 -18.57 14.65 -8.47
CA GLU A 83 -19.73 15.27 -9.09
C GLU A 83 -20.89 15.48 -8.10
N GLN A 84 -21.21 14.49 -7.24
CA GLN A 84 -22.41 14.55 -6.39
C GLN A 84 -22.17 15.08 -4.98
N VAL A 85 -23.17 15.79 -4.46
CA VAL A 85 -23.35 16.03 -3.03
C VAL A 85 -23.77 14.71 -2.37
N ALA A 86 -23.03 14.29 -1.34
CA ALA A 86 -23.02 12.92 -0.84
C ALA A 86 -23.16 12.85 0.70
N PRO A 87 -24.33 13.23 1.27
CA PRO A 87 -24.53 13.29 2.72
C PRO A 87 -24.56 11.92 3.40
N GLU A 88 -24.81 10.85 2.65
CA GLU A 88 -24.85 9.46 3.14
C GLU A 88 -23.53 8.71 2.90
N GLY A 89 -22.46 9.41 2.53
CA GLY A 89 -21.15 8.84 2.17
C GLY A 89 -20.75 9.09 0.72
N ARG A 90 -19.51 9.55 0.49
CA ARG A 90 -18.94 9.78 -0.85
C ARG A 90 -18.54 8.46 -1.49
N ALA A 91 -18.93 8.23 -2.74
CA ALA A 91 -18.60 6.97 -3.41
C ALA A 91 -17.09 6.87 -3.68
N ALA A 92 -16.50 5.72 -3.36
CA ALA A 92 -15.08 5.42 -3.50
C ALA A 92 -14.87 3.91 -3.73
N VAL A 93 -13.62 3.46 -3.71
CA VAL A 93 -13.25 2.05 -3.86
C VAL A 93 -12.31 1.63 -2.73
N ARG A 94 -12.53 0.42 -2.20
CA ARG A 94 -11.58 -0.34 -1.39
C ARG A 94 -11.39 -1.71 -2.03
N VAL A 95 -10.14 -2.13 -2.21
CA VAL A 95 -9.79 -3.44 -2.76
C VAL A 95 -8.82 -4.19 -1.86
N SER A 96 -8.96 -5.51 -1.78
CA SER A 96 -8.01 -6.42 -1.11
C SER A 96 -7.54 -7.50 -2.08
N SER A 97 -6.25 -7.84 -2.10
CA SER A 97 -5.72 -8.87 -3.00
C SER A 97 -6.32 -10.24 -2.68
N ASN A 98 -6.70 -11.02 -3.69
CA ASN A 98 -7.28 -12.35 -3.50
C ASN A 98 -6.29 -13.33 -2.85
N GLU A 99 -4.99 -13.12 -3.09
CA GLU A 99 -3.90 -13.86 -2.47
C GLU A 99 -3.43 -13.17 -1.17
N THR A 100 -2.90 -13.99 -0.27
CA THR A 100 -2.24 -13.58 0.98
C THR A 100 -0.75 -13.90 0.91
N PHE A 101 0.08 -13.07 1.54
CA PHE A 101 1.53 -13.24 1.57
C PHE A 101 2.03 -13.48 2.99
N GLN A 102 3.03 -14.36 3.13
CA GLN A 102 3.81 -14.55 4.35
C GLN A 102 5.27 -14.29 4.00
N HIS A 103 5.81 -13.17 4.51
CA HIS A 103 7.03 -12.53 4.01
C HIS A 103 6.92 -12.10 2.54
N ALA A 104 7.33 -10.88 2.23
CA ALA A 104 7.26 -10.35 0.88
C ALA A 104 8.22 -9.18 0.71
N LEU A 105 8.67 -8.97 -0.52
CA LEU A 105 9.08 -7.67 -1.01
C LEU A 105 7.96 -7.17 -1.94
N VAL A 106 7.14 -6.23 -1.45
CA VAL A 106 6.06 -5.61 -2.22
C VAL A 106 6.58 -4.31 -2.82
N ILE A 107 6.46 -4.12 -4.13
CA ILE A 107 6.93 -2.93 -4.85
C ILE A 107 5.78 -2.34 -5.66
N ALA A 108 5.44 -1.08 -5.38
CA ALA A 108 4.40 -0.33 -6.07
C ALA A 108 5.00 0.92 -6.75
N ASP A 109 4.98 0.96 -8.08
CA ASP A 109 5.23 2.19 -8.84
C ASP A 109 3.90 2.97 -8.92
N ILE A 110 3.87 4.12 -8.24
CA ILE A 110 2.68 4.96 -8.12
C ILE A 110 3.00 6.32 -8.76
N SER A 111 2.19 6.72 -9.76
CA SER A 111 2.32 8.02 -10.44
C SER A 111 1.46 9.11 -9.83
N HIS A 112 0.40 8.73 -9.11
CA HIS A 112 -0.49 9.64 -8.39
C HIS A 112 -1.13 8.92 -7.20
N MET A 113 -1.36 9.63 -6.10
CA MET A 113 -2.12 9.17 -4.94
C MET A 113 -3.08 10.25 -4.43
N PRO A 114 -4.16 9.90 -3.71
CA PRO A 114 -4.89 10.86 -2.89
C PRO A 114 -3.97 11.33 -1.74
N GLY A 115 -4.18 12.56 -1.24
CA GLY A 115 -3.46 13.09 -0.07
C GLY A 115 -3.29 14.61 -0.12
N GLY A 116 -3.13 15.25 1.04
CA GLY A 116 -3.08 16.71 1.15
C GLY A 116 -4.42 17.40 0.79
N VAL A 117 -5.55 16.70 0.96
CA VAL A 117 -6.90 17.18 0.67
C VAL A 117 -7.77 16.98 1.92
N CYS A 118 -8.35 18.06 2.42
CA CYS A 118 -9.16 18.06 3.63
C CYS A 118 -10.28 17.01 3.59
N GLY A 119 -10.38 16.21 4.64
CA GLY A 119 -11.37 15.16 4.83
C GLY A 119 -11.06 13.83 4.14
N VAL A 120 -10.01 13.75 3.31
CA VAL A 120 -9.56 12.50 2.69
C VAL A 120 -8.68 11.69 3.66
N TRP A 121 -8.82 10.37 3.63
CA TRP A 121 -7.95 9.40 4.30
C TRP A 121 -7.68 8.25 3.31
N PRO A 122 -6.54 8.26 2.60
CA PRO A 122 -6.16 7.21 1.69
C PRO A 122 -5.12 6.27 2.31
N ALA A 123 -5.21 4.99 1.96
CA ALA A 123 -4.27 3.99 2.43
C ALA A 123 -3.81 3.05 1.30
N PHE A 124 -2.51 2.75 1.27
CA PHE A 124 -1.92 1.56 0.65
C PHE A 124 -1.22 0.78 1.77
N TRP A 125 -1.69 -0.43 2.03
CA TRP A 125 -1.42 -1.14 3.27
C TRP A 125 -1.52 -2.65 3.08
N MET A 126 -1.21 -3.42 4.13
CA MET A 126 -1.34 -4.87 4.15
C MET A 126 -2.03 -5.34 5.44
N LEU A 127 -3.02 -6.25 5.32
CA LEU A 127 -3.92 -6.63 6.41
C LEU A 127 -4.01 -8.14 6.60
N GLY A 128 -3.83 -8.60 7.84
CA GLY A 128 -4.06 -9.98 8.25
C GLY A 128 -5.54 -10.27 8.55
N SER A 129 -5.95 -11.53 8.32
CA SER A 129 -7.36 -11.95 8.40
C SER A 129 -8.03 -11.94 9.79
N ASP A 130 -7.26 -11.82 10.87
CA ASP A 130 -7.73 -11.68 12.26
C ASP A 130 -7.08 -10.44 12.88
N TRP A 131 -7.65 -9.27 12.63
CA TRP A 131 -7.11 -8.00 13.12
C TRP A 131 -7.41 -7.78 14.61
N PRO A 132 -6.44 -7.32 15.43
CA PRO A 132 -5.05 -6.96 15.10
C PRO A 132 -4.05 -8.11 15.34
N ASN A 133 -4.51 -9.35 15.59
CA ASN A 133 -3.67 -10.49 15.98
C ASN A 133 -2.76 -11.02 14.86
N ASN A 134 -3.16 -10.81 13.61
CA ASN A 134 -2.39 -11.14 12.40
C ASN A 134 -1.73 -9.90 11.76
N GLY A 135 -1.83 -8.73 12.40
CA GLY A 135 -1.09 -7.52 12.05
C GLY A 135 -1.65 -6.69 10.89
N GLU A 136 -1.15 -5.47 10.81
CA GLU A 136 -1.45 -4.45 9.80
C GLU A 136 -0.17 -3.65 9.48
N ILE A 137 0.14 -3.47 8.20
CA ILE A 137 1.31 -2.72 7.72
C ILE A 137 0.85 -1.56 6.83
N ASP A 138 0.93 -0.34 7.33
CA ASP A 138 0.56 0.86 6.60
C ASP A 138 1.78 1.40 5.86
N ILE A 139 1.76 1.25 4.52
CA ILE A 139 2.89 1.56 3.65
C ILE A 139 2.83 3.02 3.21
N VAL A 140 1.62 3.45 2.80
CA VAL A 140 1.30 4.85 2.52
C VAL A 140 0.00 5.19 3.22
N GLU A 141 0.04 6.12 4.15
CA GLU A 141 -1.13 6.58 4.89
C GLU A 141 -1.00 8.04 5.36
N GLY A 142 -2.13 8.72 5.49
CA GLY A 142 -2.19 10.07 6.05
C GLY A 142 -3.60 10.64 5.99
N VAL A 143 -3.82 11.80 6.60
CA VAL A 143 -5.17 12.39 6.70
C VAL A 143 -5.20 13.88 6.39
N ASN A 144 -6.32 14.34 5.82
CA ASN A 144 -6.58 15.76 5.62
C ASN A 144 -5.47 16.47 4.80
N ASP A 145 -4.96 17.60 5.32
CA ASP A 145 -3.91 18.44 4.75
C ASP A 145 -2.48 17.96 5.07
N GLN A 146 -2.31 16.73 5.56
CA GLN A 146 -1.01 16.11 5.77
C GLN A 146 -0.20 16.06 4.46
N THR A 147 1.09 16.43 4.54
CA THR A 147 1.98 16.58 3.37
C THR A 147 3.08 15.53 3.27
N ALA A 148 3.36 14.78 4.34
CA ALA A 148 4.38 13.72 4.36
C ALA A 148 3.74 12.41 4.85
N ASN A 149 4.28 11.28 4.41
CA ASN A 149 3.70 9.96 4.65
C ASN A 149 3.81 9.53 6.12
N SER A 150 2.78 8.85 6.64
CA SER A 150 2.90 8.04 7.86
C SER A 150 3.09 6.58 7.47
N MET A 151 4.10 5.93 8.02
CA MET A 151 4.28 4.48 7.94
C MET A 151 4.02 3.91 9.33
N THR A 152 3.07 3.00 9.46
CA THR A 152 2.58 2.53 10.77
C THR A 152 2.48 1.01 10.78
N LEU A 153 2.63 0.41 11.96
CA LEU A 153 2.23 -0.97 12.21
C LEU A 153 1.22 -1.03 13.35
N HIS A 154 0.16 -1.83 13.17
CA HIS A 154 -0.79 -2.18 14.21
C HIS A 154 -0.73 -3.67 14.54
N THR A 155 -0.64 -3.99 15.84
CA THR A 155 -0.60 -5.37 16.35
C THR A 155 -1.41 -5.52 17.63
N ASN A 156 -1.51 -6.75 18.12
CA ASN A 156 -1.74 -7.01 19.53
C ASN A 156 -0.49 -6.70 20.38
N ALA A 157 -0.62 -6.77 21.71
CA ALA A 157 0.44 -6.45 22.67
C ALA A 157 1.76 -7.20 22.44
N GLY A 158 2.88 -6.48 22.48
CA GLY A 158 4.24 -7.07 22.48
C GLY A 158 5.30 -6.26 21.72
N PRO A 159 5.06 -5.89 20.44
CA PRO A 159 6.06 -5.23 19.62
C PRO A 159 6.28 -3.77 20.04
N ILE A 160 7.50 -3.46 20.46
CA ILE A 160 7.95 -2.09 20.70
C ILE A 160 9.21 -1.88 19.86
N ILE A 161 9.12 -1.00 18.87
CA ILE A 161 10.25 -0.61 18.03
C ILE A 161 11.14 0.38 18.78
N THR A 162 12.39 0.51 18.33
CA THR A 162 13.35 1.43 18.97
C THR A 162 14.09 2.28 17.96
N ASP A 163 14.38 3.52 18.37
CA ASP A 163 15.16 4.56 17.68
C ASP A 163 16.65 4.18 17.44
N GLY A 164 17.05 2.95 17.76
CA GLY A 164 18.37 2.40 17.44
C GLY A 164 18.52 1.93 15.99
N SER A 165 17.49 2.13 15.16
CA SER A 165 17.40 1.60 13.79
C SER A 165 17.73 2.70 12.77
N HIS A 166 18.57 2.41 11.78
CA HIS A 166 18.98 3.42 10.79
C HIS A 166 17.90 3.63 9.71
N PHE A 167 16.94 4.52 9.97
CA PHE A 167 15.95 5.03 9.02
C PHE A 167 16.03 6.56 8.87
N SER A 168 15.33 7.14 7.88
CA SER A 168 15.36 8.59 7.60
C SER A 168 14.10 9.37 7.99
N GLY A 169 13.00 8.69 8.35
CA GLY A 169 11.84 9.31 9.01
C GLY A 169 12.10 9.63 10.49
N GLU A 170 11.06 10.11 11.18
CA GLU A 170 11.05 10.39 12.62
C GLU A 170 10.10 9.43 13.36
N LEU A 171 10.55 8.87 14.47
CA LEU A 171 9.73 7.99 15.32
C LEU A 171 8.65 8.80 16.06
N VAL A 172 7.38 8.57 15.73
CA VAL A 172 6.23 9.25 16.35
C VAL A 172 5.67 8.44 17.52
N THR A 173 5.47 7.15 17.31
CA THR A 173 4.98 6.20 18.33
C THR A 173 5.78 4.89 18.25
N ALA A 174 6.09 4.30 19.40
CA ALA A 174 7.04 3.19 19.51
C ALA A 174 6.39 1.84 19.82
N ASP A 175 5.24 1.81 20.49
CA ASP A 175 4.51 0.58 20.83
C ASP A 175 3.47 0.28 19.75
N CYS A 176 3.50 -0.91 19.15
CA CYS A 176 2.63 -1.28 18.03
C CYS A 176 1.25 -1.80 18.50
N ASP A 177 1.05 -2.02 19.80
CA ASP A 177 -0.26 -2.40 20.35
C ASP A 177 -1.31 -1.31 20.12
N ILE A 178 -2.41 -1.67 19.47
CA ILE A 178 -3.58 -0.77 19.32
C ILE A 178 -4.18 -0.32 20.67
N ASN A 179 -3.85 -1.01 21.77
CA ASN A 179 -4.25 -0.67 23.14
C ASN A 179 -3.06 -0.24 24.03
N ALA A 180 -1.93 0.17 23.44
CA ALA A 180 -0.76 0.67 24.17
C ALA A 180 -1.15 1.73 25.23
N PRO A 181 -0.76 1.57 26.51
CA PRO A 181 -1.28 2.38 27.61
C PRO A 181 -0.78 3.84 27.60
N ASP A 182 0.39 4.08 27.02
CA ASP A 182 1.09 5.37 27.02
C ASP A 182 1.00 6.11 25.67
N GLN A 183 0.14 5.66 24.76
CA GLN A 183 -0.10 6.25 23.43
C GLN A 183 -1.61 6.41 23.19
N PRO A 184 -2.05 7.23 22.21
CA PRO A 184 -3.46 7.27 21.83
C PRO A 184 -3.92 5.89 21.32
N LYS A 185 -5.18 5.54 21.60
CA LYS A 185 -5.75 4.26 21.14
C LYS A 185 -5.66 4.16 19.63
N ASN A 186 -5.25 2.99 19.13
CA ASN A 186 -5.06 2.69 17.72
C ASN A 186 -4.02 3.57 17.01
N SER A 187 -3.02 4.12 17.72
CA SER A 187 -1.90 4.80 17.06
C SER A 187 -0.89 3.85 16.44
N GLY A 188 -0.80 2.61 16.93
CA GLY A 188 0.28 1.68 16.53
C GLY A 188 1.67 2.28 16.78
N CYS A 189 2.68 1.67 16.17
CA CYS A 189 4.02 2.23 16.14
C CYS A 189 4.25 2.86 14.77
N SER A 190 4.47 4.17 14.75
CA SER A 190 4.46 4.98 13.54
C SER A 190 5.76 5.74 13.38
N ILE A 191 6.30 5.70 12.16
CA ILE A 191 7.44 6.49 11.69
C ILE A 191 6.91 7.44 10.63
N GLY A 192 6.91 8.73 10.93
CA GLY A 192 6.52 9.78 9.99
C GLY A 192 7.67 10.14 9.07
N ASP A 193 7.40 10.33 7.78
CA ASP A 193 8.42 10.82 6.85
C ASP A 193 8.69 12.32 7.05
N THR A 194 9.92 12.75 6.79
CA THR A 194 10.34 14.16 6.89
C THR A 194 10.29 14.91 5.56
N SER A 195 9.97 14.21 4.45
CA SER A 195 9.91 14.77 3.10
C SER A 195 8.48 14.81 2.56
N ASN A 196 8.03 16.00 2.15
CA ASN A 196 6.74 16.16 1.47
C ASN A 196 6.63 15.38 0.14
N LEU A 197 7.76 14.99 -0.47
CA LEU A 197 7.74 14.22 -1.71
C LEU A 197 7.13 12.82 -1.56
N THR A 198 6.85 12.38 -0.33
CA THR A 198 6.36 11.04 0.00
C THR A 198 4.84 10.91 -0.03
N PHE A 199 4.08 12.02 0.00
CA PHE A 199 2.62 11.95 0.12
C PHE A 199 1.89 13.07 -0.62
N GLY A 200 0.67 12.77 -1.09
CA GLY A 200 -0.28 13.76 -1.58
C GLY A 200 0.24 14.72 -2.66
N ALA A 201 -0.01 16.01 -2.48
CA ALA A 201 0.18 17.03 -3.52
C ALA A 201 1.63 17.15 -4.03
N ASP A 202 2.64 17.11 -3.16
CA ASP A 202 4.05 17.27 -3.55
C ASP A 202 4.60 15.98 -4.20
N PHE A 203 4.18 14.79 -3.73
CA PHE A 203 4.39 13.52 -4.44
C PHE A 203 3.80 13.57 -5.86
N ASN A 204 2.53 13.98 -5.99
CA ASN A 204 1.84 14.06 -7.27
C ASN A 204 2.50 15.05 -8.23
N ALA A 205 2.94 16.21 -7.73
CA ALA A 205 3.64 17.24 -8.50
C ALA A 205 5.03 16.77 -9.01
N ALA A 206 5.68 15.84 -8.29
CA ALA A 206 6.93 15.21 -8.71
C ALA A 206 6.75 14.06 -9.72
N GLY A 207 5.51 13.68 -10.05
CA GLY A 207 5.21 12.50 -10.87
C GLY A 207 5.28 11.18 -10.08
N GLY A 208 5.10 11.27 -8.76
CA GLY A 208 5.11 10.16 -7.82
C GLY A 208 6.47 9.50 -7.63
N GLY A 209 6.48 8.17 -7.53
CA GLY A 209 7.68 7.38 -7.30
C GLY A 209 7.37 5.91 -7.05
N VAL A 210 8.30 5.22 -6.39
CA VAL A 210 8.16 3.81 -6.04
C VAL A 210 8.19 3.66 -4.51
N PHE A 211 7.21 2.96 -3.96
CA PHE A 211 7.26 2.43 -2.60
C PHE A 211 7.69 0.97 -2.66
N ALA A 212 8.62 0.58 -1.80
CA ALA A 212 9.06 -0.81 -1.65
C ALA A 212 9.06 -1.20 -0.17
N THR A 213 8.40 -2.32 0.15
CA THR A 213 8.23 -2.84 1.51
C THR A 213 8.85 -4.22 1.62
N GLU A 214 9.96 -4.35 2.36
CA GLU A 214 10.63 -5.61 2.65
C GLU A 214 10.16 -6.12 4.03
N TRP A 215 9.33 -7.16 4.03
CA TRP A 215 8.83 -7.83 5.22
C TRP A 215 9.47 -9.21 5.38
N THR A 216 10.18 -9.39 6.49
CA THR A 216 10.82 -10.64 6.92
C THR A 216 10.42 -10.99 8.36
N SER A 217 10.91 -12.11 8.88
CA SER A 217 10.73 -12.48 10.29
C SER A 217 11.48 -11.59 11.29
N GLN A 218 12.46 -10.79 10.84
CA GLN A 218 13.31 -9.96 11.70
C GLN A 218 12.94 -8.48 11.68
N PHE A 219 12.41 -7.99 10.56
CA PHE A 219 12.08 -6.59 10.37
C PHE A 219 10.99 -6.41 9.30
N ILE A 220 10.36 -5.24 9.34
CA ILE A 220 9.68 -4.63 8.18
C ILE A 220 10.43 -3.33 7.86
N LYS A 221 10.77 -3.11 6.58
CA LYS A 221 11.40 -1.87 6.11
C LYS A 221 10.62 -1.30 4.94
N ILE A 222 10.49 0.02 4.88
CA ILE A 222 9.83 0.70 3.77
C ILE A 222 10.79 1.76 3.21
N TRP A 223 10.96 1.75 1.89
CA TRP A 223 11.65 2.78 1.12
C TRP A 223 10.65 3.52 0.24
N PHE A 224 10.88 4.81 0.09
CA PHE A 224 10.31 5.64 -0.95
C PHE A 224 11.42 6.15 -1.87
N PHE A 225 11.27 5.87 -3.17
CA PHE A 225 12.13 6.39 -4.22
C PHE A 225 11.36 7.40 -5.10
N PRO A 226 11.70 8.69 -5.07
CA PRO A 226 11.16 9.68 -6.00
C PRO A 226 11.25 9.25 -7.47
N ARG A 227 10.34 9.77 -8.31
CA ARG A 227 10.31 9.49 -9.75
C ARG A 227 11.68 9.73 -10.39
N GLY A 228 12.28 8.67 -10.93
CA GLY A 228 13.57 8.72 -11.62
C GLY A 228 14.80 8.58 -10.72
N SER A 229 14.64 8.26 -9.43
CA SER A 229 15.74 7.90 -8.52
C SER A 229 15.61 6.50 -7.92
N PHE A 230 14.65 5.68 -8.37
CA PHE A 230 14.59 4.26 -8.00
C PHE A 230 15.72 3.45 -8.68
N PRO A 231 16.31 2.48 -7.97
CA PRO A 231 17.33 1.57 -8.49
C PRO A 231 16.96 0.79 -9.78
N ASP A 232 17.96 0.49 -10.63
CA ASP A 232 17.81 -0.23 -11.91
C ASP A 232 17.31 -1.69 -11.76
N ASP A 233 17.53 -2.30 -10.59
CA ASP A 233 17.11 -3.67 -10.28
C ASP A 233 15.59 -3.76 -10.08
N ILE A 234 14.96 -2.69 -9.56
CA ILE A 234 13.50 -2.52 -9.56
C ILE A 234 12.98 -2.42 -11.00
N VAL A 235 13.61 -1.60 -11.84
CA VAL A 235 13.20 -1.39 -13.25
C VAL A 235 13.29 -2.66 -14.08
N SER A 236 14.22 -3.56 -13.74
CA SER A 236 14.40 -4.87 -14.39
C SER A 236 13.61 -6.01 -13.73
N SER A 237 12.77 -5.72 -12.75
CA SER A 237 12.03 -6.71 -11.94
C SER A 237 12.91 -7.84 -11.40
N SER A 238 14.11 -7.47 -10.93
CA SER A 238 15.10 -8.36 -10.31
C SER A 238 15.66 -7.73 -9.01
N PRO A 239 14.79 -7.29 -8.08
CA PRO A 239 15.18 -6.44 -6.96
C PRO A 239 16.14 -7.14 -5.98
N ASN A 240 17.08 -6.37 -5.46
CA ASN A 240 18.04 -6.79 -4.44
C ASN A 240 18.14 -5.68 -3.38
N PRO A 241 17.36 -5.76 -2.27
CA PRO A 241 17.36 -4.81 -1.14
C PRO A 241 18.68 -4.76 -0.35
N GLY A 242 19.77 -4.39 -1.04
CA GLY A 242 21.11 -4.26 -0.50
C GLY A 242 21.53 -2.79 -0.35
N GLN A 243 22.85 -2.57 -0.23
CA GLN A 243 23.43 -1.23 -0.01
C GLN A 243 23.08 -0.21 -1.11
N ASN A 244 22.71 -0.67 -2.32
CA ASN A 244 22.35 0.18 -3.44
C ASN A 244 21.01 0.90 -3.28
N TRP A 245 20.12 0.41 -2.40
CA TRP A 245 18.82 1.03 -2.11
C TRP A 245 18.94 2.16 -1.07
N GLY A 246 20.07 2.29 -0.40
CA GLY A 246 20.30 3.32 0.61
C GLY A 246 19.50 3.12 1.91
N THR A 247 19.38 4.20 2.69
CA THR A 247 18.68 4.21 3.97
C THR A 247 17.16 4.11 3.76
N PRO A 248 16.45 3.18 4.43
CA PRO A 248 14.99 3.11 4.40
C PRO A 248 14.34 4.33 5.06
N ASN A 249 13.13 4.66 4.64
CA ASN A 249 12.32 5.72 5.24
C ASN A 249 11.83 5.30 6.63
N SER A 250 11.48 4.01 6.80
CA SER A 250 11.15 3.41 8.10
C SER A 250 11.79 2.02 8.25
N VAL A 251 12.13 1.66 9.50
CA VAL A 251 12.61 0.32 9.88
C VAL A 251 11.92 -0.08 11.19
N PHE A 252 11.02 -1.05 11.10
CA PHE A 252 10.33 -1.65 12.24
C PHE A 252 11.07 -2.93 12.63
N GLN A 253 11.79 -2.87 13.75
CA GLN A 253 12.53 -4.00 14.32
C GLN A 253 12.70 -3.80 15.84
N GLY A 254 12.96 -4.89 16.56
CA GLY A 254 13.21 -4.84 18.00
C GLY A 254 13.62 -6.20 18.58
N SER A 255 13.43 -6.38 19.88
CA SER A 255 13.72 -7.66 20.57
C SER A 255 12.54 -8.65 20.47
N PHE A 256 11.95 -8.79 19.29
CA PHE A 256 10.77 -9.63 19.00
C PHE A 256 10.87 -10.23 17.58
N SER A 257 10.07 -11.27 17.31
CA SER A 257 9.90 -11.81 15.95
C SER A 257 8.71 -11.12 15.29
N ILE A 258 8.84 -10.74 14.02
CA ILE A 258 7.72 -10.22 13.23
C ILE A 258 6.66 -11.33 13.04
N ASP A 259 7.09 -12.59 12.90
CA ASP A 259 6.20 -13.75 12.67
C ASP A 259 5.23 -14.05 13.82
N ASP A 260 5.51 -13.54 15.03
CA ASP A 260 4.61 -13.70 16.16
C ASP A 260 3.33 -12.86 15.96
N HIS A 261 3.40 -11.77 15.18
CA HIS A 261 2.38 -10.72 15.06
C HIS A 261 1.83 -10.50 13.64
N PHE A 262 2.58 -10.83 12.58
CA PHE A 262 2.17 -10.60 11.18
C PHE A 262 2.02 -11.92 10.42
N LYS A 263 0.82 -12.18 9.89
CA LYS A 263 0.49 -13.47 9.25
C LYS A 263 -0.43 -13.30 8.05
N ASP A 264 -0.07 -13.96 6.95
CA ASP A 264 -0.90 -14.13 5.75
C ASP A 264 -1.64 -12.84 5.34
N LEU A 265 -0.88 -11.78 5.06
CA LEU A 265 -1.43 -10.45 4.81
C LEU A 265 -1.93 -10.31 3.36
N GLN A 266 -3.13 -9.75 3.16
CA GLN A 266 -3.60 -9.25 1.86
C GLN A 266 -3.05 -7.84 1.62
N ILE A 267 -2.75 -7.48 0.37
CA ILE A 267 -2.48 -6.10 -0.03
C ILE A 267 -3.82 -5.35 -0.16
N VAL A 268 -3.90 -4.13 0.36
CA VAL A 268 -5.12 -3.31 0.36
C VAL A 268 -4.83 -1.92 -0.21
N PHE A 269 -5.73 -1.41 -1.04
CA PHE A 269 -5.77 -0.01 -1.48
C PHE A 269 -7.17 0.55 -1.26
N ASP A 270 -7.28 1.74 -0.68
CA ASP A 270 -8.56 2.44 -0.56
C ASP A 270 -8.45 3.96 -0.47
N THR A 271 -9.61 4.60 -0.38
CA THR A 271 -9.76 5.99 0.03
C THR A 271 -11.07 6.15 0.78
N THR A 272 -10.99 6.31 2.10
CA THR A 272 -12.11 6.72 2.94
C THR A 272 -12.08 8.23 3.22
N PHE A 273 -13.05 8.70 4.00
CA PHE A 273 -13.22 10.09 4.36
C PHE A 273 -13.62 10.24 5.82
N CYS A 274 -13.10 11.26 6.50
CA CYS A 274 -13.44 11.55 7.89
C CYS A 274 -13.19 10.35 8.83
N GLY A 275 -14.22 9.77 9.44
CA GLY A 275 -14.10 8.57 10.26
C GLY A 275 -13.21 8.72 11.49
N GLN A 276 -12.74 7.58 11.98
CA GLN A 276 -12.03 7.45 13.25
C GLN A 276 -10.69 8.21 13.32
N TRP A 277 -10.03 8.52 12.19
CA TRP A 277 -8.83 9.36 12.17
C TRP A 277 -9.06 10.76 11.57
N ALA A 278 -9.29 10.87 10.26
CA ALA A 278 -9.36 12.19 9.59
C ALA A 278 -10.47 13.09 10.15
N GLY A 279 -11.60 12.51 10.53
CA GLY A 279 -12.71 13.21 11.18
C GLY A 279 -12.36 13.64 12.60
N GLN A 280 -11.72 12.77 13.38
CA GLN A 280 -11.30 13.05 14.75
C GLN A 280 -10.28 14.21 14.83
N VAL A 281 -9.35 14.31 13.88
CA VAL A 281 -8.32 15.39 13.85
C VAL A 281 -8.70 16.62 13.02
N TRP A 282 -9.91 16.66 12.44
CA TRP A 282 -10.38 17.79 11.60
C TRP A 282 -10.18 19.17 12.25
N ASN A 283 -10.51 19.27 13.55
CA ASN A 283 -10.44 20.53 14.30
C ASN A 283 -9.01 20.92 14.75
N THR A 284 -7.99 20.08 14.46
CA THR A 284 -6.58 20.38 14.76
C THR A 284 -5.76 20.73 13.51
N THR A 285 -6.35 20.65 12.31
CA THR A 285 -5.72 20.97 11.03
C THR A 285 -6.19 22.31 10.46
N SER A 286 -5.67 22.74 9.30
CA SER A 286 -6.18 23.96 8.63
C SER A 286 -7.61 23.80 8.08
N CYS A 287 -8.03 22.54 7.89
CA CYS A 287 -9.33 22.15 7.37
C CYS A 287 -10.51 22.63 8.22
N ALA A 288 -10.31 22.84 9.53
CA ALA A 288 -11.30 23.41 10.45
C ALA A 288 -11.89 24.76 9.98
N THR A 289 -11.22 25.46 9.05
CA THR A 289 -11.69 26.72 8.45
C THR A 289 -12.66 26.54 7.28
N LEU A 290 -12.77 25.33 6.72
CA LEU A 290 -13.57 25.02 5.53
C LEU A 290 -15.01 24.63 5.86
N ALA A 291 -15.23 23.91 6.97
CA ALA A 291 -16.56 23.55 7.47
C ALA A 291 -16.53 23.24 8.99
N PRO A 292 -17.69 23.33 9.69
CA PRO A 292 -17.82 22.96 11.09
C PRO A 292 -17.43 21.52 11.44
N THR A 293 -17.65 20.56 10.52
CA THR A 293 -17.17 19.18 10.65
C THR A 293 -16.62 18.67 9.32
N CYS A 294 -15.83 17.60 9.39
CA CYS A 294 -15.31 16.92 8.21
C CYS A 294 -16.44 16.42 7.29
N GLU A 295 -17.48 15.85 7.89
CA GLU A 295 -18.63 15.26 7.20
C GLU A 295 -19.40 16.32 6.41
N GLU A 296 -19.57 17.52 6.98
CA GLU A 296 -20.21 18.64 6.29
C GLU A 296 -19.38 19.10 5.08
N TYR A 297 -18.05 19.12 5.20
CA TYR A 297 -17.17 19.44 4.07
C TYR A 297 -17.24 18.37 2.97
N VAL A 298 -17.02 17.10 3.34
CA VAL A 298 -16.97 15.97 2.40
C VAL A 298 -18.29 15.75 1.69
N ALA A 299 -19.42 15.88 2.39
CA ALA A 299 -20.74 15.76 1.79
C ALA A 299 -20.98 16.82 0.70
N ASN A 300 -20.60 18.08 0.97
CA ASN A 300 -21.09 19.23 0.19
C ASN A 300 -20.11 19.79 -0.86
N ASN A 301 -18.83 19.40 -0.85
CA ASN A 301 -17.79 19.97 -1.73
C ASN A 301 -17.19 18.96 -2.72
N PRO A 302 -17.98 18.29 -3.59
CA PRO A 302 -17.48 17.22 -4.48
C PRO A 302 -16.30 17.62 -5.36
N LYS A 303 -16.20 18.90 -5.75
CA LYS A 303 -15.17 19.38 -6.68
C LYS A 303 -13.77 19.47 -6.08
N ASP A 304 -13.64 19.41 -4.76
CA ASP A 304 -12.35 19.51 -4.10
C ASP A 304 -11.61 18.15 -4.11
N PHE A 305 -12.32 17.05 -4.37
CA PHE A 305 -11.79 15.69 -4.42
C PHE A 305 -11.28 15.26 -5.81
N VAL A 306 -11.13 16.17 -6.78
CA VAL A 306 -10.67 15.83 -8.15
C VAL A 306 -9.25 15.25 -8.21
N ASN A 307 -8.46 15.47 -7.17
CA ASN A 307 -7.13 14.88 -6.99
C ASN A 307 -7.12 13.74 -5.95
N ALA A 308 -8.27 13.25 -5.51
CA ALA A 308 -8.37 12.10 -4.62
C ALA A 308 -8.47 10.81 -5.46
N TYR A 309 -7.35 10.39 -6.05
CA TYR A 309 -7.26 9.15 -6.81
C TYR A 309 -5.86 8.55 -6.80
N TRP A 310 -5.80 7.22 -6.86
CA TRP A 310 -4.59 6.43 -7.12
C TRP A 310 -4.40 6.25 -8.63
N ALA A 311 -3.14 6.32 -9.08
CA ALA A 311 -2.70 5.94 -10.43
C ALA A 311 -1.46 5.04 -10.33
N ILE A 312 -1.67 3.72 -10.28
CA ILE A 312 -0.64 2.71 -10.04
C ILE A 312 -0.14 2.21 -11.40
N ASN A 313 1.15 2.40 -11.69
CA ASN A 313 1.78 1.92 -12.93
C ASN A 313 2.06 0.43 -12.87
N THR A 314 2.68 -0.03 -11.78
CA THR A 314 2.96 -1.45 -11.50
C THR A 314 2.78 -1.76 -10.02
N LEU A 315 2.38 -3.00 -9.73
CA LEU A 315 2.35 -3.56 -8.39
C LEU A 315 2.87 -5.00 -8.46
N GLN A 316 4.07 -5.22 -7.95
CA GLN A 316 4.79 -6.48 -8.02
C GLN A 316 5.10 -7.01 -6.62
N VAL A 317 4.97 -8.33 -6.43
CA VAL A 317 5.28 -9.02 -5.18
C VAL A 317 6.35 -10.06 -5.45
N PHE A 318 7.41 -10.03 -4.64
CA PHE A 318 8.52 -10.96 -4.70
C PHE A 318 8.68 -11.71 -3.38
N GLN A 319 9.18 -12.95 -3.44
CA GLN A 319 9.53 -13.76 -2.27
C GLN A 319 10.89 -14.44 -2.47
N ASP A 320 11.56 -14.78 -1.37
CA ASP A 320 12.88 -15.44 -1.39
C ASP A 320 12.75 -16.95 -1.71
N ASP A 321 13.72 -17.49 -2.45
CA ASP A 321 13.70 -18.85 -3.02
C ASP A 321 13.53 -19.96 -1.96
N ASP A 322 14.05 -19.74 -0.75
CA ASP A 322 13.98 -20.71 0.36
C ASP A 322 12.56 -20.88 0.96
N GLN A 323 11.64 -19.94 0.72
CA GLN A 323 10.25 -20.00 1.24
C GLN A 323 9.20 -20.31 0.17
N GLY A 324 9.48 -20.03 -1.11
CA GLY A 324 8.58 -20.35 -2.22
C GLY A 324 8.22 -21.85 -2.34
N ALA A 325 9.03 -22.74 -1.73
CA ALA A 325 8.80 -24.18 -1.69
C ALA A 325 7.70 -24.66 -0.72
N LEU A 326 7.20 -23.81 0.20
CA LEU A 326 6.23 -24.21 1.21
C LEU A 326 4.76 -23.86 0.87
N ASN A 327 4.51 -22.90 -0.01
CA ASN A 327 3.17 -22.32 -0.19
C ASN A 327 2.30 -22.95 -1.30
N THR A 328 2.81 -23.84 -2.15
CA THR A 328 1.98 -24.49 -3.19
C THR A 328 1.14 -25.66 -2.66
N THR A 329 0.09 -25.38 -1.88
CA THR A 329 -1.03 -26.33 -1.71
C THR A 329 -1.94 -26.33 -2.94
N SER A 330 -1.40 -26.77 -4.08
CA SER A 330 -2.14 -26.84 -5.34
C SER A 330 -3.31 -27.84 -5.25
N SER A 331 -4.55 -27.33 -5.18
CA SER A 331 -5.73 -28.18 -5.33
C SER A 331 -5.79 -28.72 -6.77
N THR A 332 -5.71 -30.04 -6.93
CA THR A 332 -5.66 -30.68 -8.26
C THR A 332 -7.03 -30.67 -8.94
N GLY A 333 -7.36 -29.57 -9.61
CA GLY A 333 -8.49 -29.44 -10.53
C GLY A 333 -8.12 -29.91 -11.94
N THR A 334 -8.65 -31.05 -12.38
CA THR A 334 -8.40 -31.58 -13.74
C THR A 334 -8.98 -30.67 -14.84
N ILE A 335 -8.10 -30.04 -15.63
CA ILE A 335 -8.47 -29.26 -16.81
C ILE A 335 -8.88 -30.22 -17.95
N ASN A 336 -10.14 -30.15 -18.39
CA ASN A 336 -10.60 -30.75 -19.64
C ASN A 336 -10.82 -29.65 -20.69
N ALA A 337 -9.91 -29.56 -21.66
CA ALA A 337 -9.99 -28.57 -22.72
C ALA A 337 -11.12 -28.90 -23.74
N ARG A 338 -12.00 -27.92 -24.02
CA ARG A 338 -12.81 -27.87 -25.25
C ARG A 338 -12.91 -26.45 -25.79
N ASN A 339 -12.42 -26.27 -27.01
CA ASN A 339 -12.61 -25.07 -27.80
C ASN A 339 -14.05 -24.96 -28.30
N THR A 340 -14.70 -23.81 -28.11
CA THR A 340 -15.71 -23.28 -29.04
C THR A 340 -15.67 -21.75 -29.02
N VAL A 341 -15.32 -21.16 -30.18
CA VAL A 341 -15.40 -19.71 -30.43
C VAL A 341 -16.86 -19.31 -30.64
N ASN A 342 -17.31 -18.20 -30.04
CA ASN A 342 -18.45 -17.41 -30.53
C ASN A 342 -18.38 -15.94 -30.08
N LYS A 343 -18.54 -15.01 -31.02
CA LYS A 343 -18.96 -13.60 -30.81
C LYS A 343 -20.50 -13.57 -30.96
N PRO A 344 -21.28 -12.69 -30.29
CA PRO A 344 -21.15 -11.21 -30.31
C PRO A 344 -21.29 -10.60 -28.89
N ASN A 345 -21.46 -9.29 -28.64
CA ASN A 345 -21.75 -8.12 -29.50
C ASN A 345 -21.14 -6.82 -28.93
N ARG A 346 -21.44 -5.65 -29.50
CA ARG A 346 -21.23 -4.33 -28.89
C ARG A 346 -22.53 -3.74 -28.32
N SER A 347 -22.49 -3.26 -27.08
CA SER A 347 -23.42 -2.27 -26.53
C SER A 347 -22.65 -0.97 -26.22
N HIS A 348 -23.30 0.18 -26.42
CA HIS A 348 -22.70 1.49 -26.13
C HIS A 348 -23.00 1.87 -24.67
N VAL A 349 -21.95 1.95 -23.84
CA VAL A 349 -22.02 2.60 -22.52
C VAL A 349 -21.78 4.11 -22.69
N ALA A 350 -22.48 4.91 -21.88
CA ALA A 350 -22.50 6.37 -22.00
C ALA A 350 -21.17 7.02 -21.60
N ARG A 351 -20.86 8.16 -22.22
CA ARG A 351 -19.64 8.93 -21.94
C ARG A 351 -19.85 9.87 -20.74
N SER A 352 -19.16 9.63 -19.64
CA SER A 352 -18.82 10.68 -18.68
C SER A 352 -17.57 11.43 -19.14
N THR A 353 -17.51 12.74 -18.93
CA THR A 353 -16.33 13.58 -19.24
C THR A 353 -15.95 14.41 -18.02
N GLY A 354 -15.22 13.80 -17.09
CA GLY A 354 -14.50 14.52 -16.03
C GLY A 354 -13.44 15.43 -16.65
N ARG A 355 -13.32 16.67 -16.16
CA ARG A 355 -12.57 17.75 -16.83
C ARG A 355 -11.22 18.04 -16.18
N THR A 356 -10.36 17.03 -16.10
CA THR A 356 -8.97 17.11 -15.61
C THR A 356 -7.97 16.46 -16.58
N GLY A 357 -8.14 16.67 -17.89
CA GLY A 357 -7.13 16.41 -18.92
C GLY A 357 -6.93 14.94 -19.33
N SER A 358 -6.91 14.02 -18.37
CA SER A 358 -6.69 12.58 -18.58
C SER A 358 -8.03 11.84 -18.61
N ARG A 359 -8.18 10.91 -19.55
CA ARG A 359 -9.41 10.15 -19.75
C ARG A 359 -9.33 8.81 -19.02
N VAL A 360 -10.23 8.59 -18.06
CA VAL A 360 -10.44 7.25 -17.52
C VAL A 360 -11.02 6.36 -18.62
N LEU A 361 -10.32 5.28 -18.93
CA LEU A 361 -10.74 4.24 -19.85
C LEU A 361 -11.40 3.09 -19.08
N PRO A 362 -12.52 2.54 -19.57
CA PRO A 362 -13.24 1.49 -18.88
C PRO A 362 -12.49 0.16 -18.92
N ILE A 363 -12.77 -0.68 -17.93
CA ILE A 363 -12.26 -2.04 -17.82
C ILE A 363 -13.08 -2.96 -18.73
N TYR A 364 -12.40 -3.86 -19.45
CA TYR A 364 -13.01 -4.83 -20.36
C TYR A 364 -12.62 -6.27 -19.95
N LEU A 365 -13.35 -6.81 -18.97
CA LEU A 365 -13.26 -8.23 -18.55
C LEU A 365 -14.07 -9.15 -19.48
#